data_AF-A0A7C0YGS3-F1
#
_entry.id   AF-A0A7C0YGS3-F1
#
_cell.length_a   1.000
_cell.length_b   1.000
_cell.length_c   1.000
_cell.angle_alpha   90.00
_cell.angle_beta   90.00
_cell.angle_gamma   90.00
#
_symmetry.space_group_name_H-M   'P 1'
#
loop_
_entity.id
_entity.type
_entity.pdbx_description
1 polymer ?
#
loop_
_entity_poly.entity_id
_entity_poly.type
_entity_poly.pdbx_seq_one_letter_code
_entity_poly.pdbx_strand_id
1 'polypeptide(L)'
;YDVSGTWTGCAGCPTNTDPFKNFQPYSYWSGTTYDKQPNMAWSFYFRLGNQSTGRKTSKPPWGYNVFAVRDGDSTPVPEPATLLLLGSGLVGLAFARRKMKKS
;
A
#
# COMPACT_ATOMS: atom_id res chain seq x y z
N TYR A 1 -5.03 6.35 19.38
CA TYR A 1 -4.58 7.62 18.81
C TYR A 1 -3.77 7.29 17.56
N ASP A 2 -3.97 8.01 16.46
CA ASP A 2 -3.22 7.81 15.22
C ASP A 2 -1.77 8.36 15.31
N VAL A 3 -0.99 8.31 14.22
CA VAL A 3 0.37 8.87 14.18
C VAL A 3 0.40 10.40 14.34
N SER A 4 -0.74 11.07 14.23
CA SER A 4 -0.92 12.50 14.48
C SER A 4 -1.41 12.80 15.91
N GLY A 5 -1.64 11.77 16.74
CA GLY A 5 -2.15 11.94 18.09
C GLY A 5 -3.67 12.12 18.17
N THR A 6 -4.42 11.82 17.10
CA THR A 6 -5.89 11.94 17.06
C THR A 6 -6.55 10.64 17.51
N TRP A 7 -7.58 10.69 18.37
CA TRP A 7 -8.25 9.47 18.83
C TRP A 7 -9.04 8.80 17.69
N THR A 8 -8.73 7.55 17.40
CA THR A 8 -9.21 6.82 16.20
C THR A 8 -10.57 6.13 16.39
N GLY A 9 -11.28 6.33 17.49
CA GLY A 9 -12.54 5.62 17.73
C GLY A 9 -12.41 4.27 18.43
N CYS A 10 -11.21 3.69 18.47
CA CYS A 10 -11.00 2.31 18.92
C CYS A 10 -9.59 2.01 19.45
N ALA A 11 -9.51 1.12 20.44
CA ALA A 11 -8.26 0.70 21.09
C ALA A 11 -7.54 -0.37 20.28
N GLY A 12 -6.32 -0.06 19.80
CA GLY A 12 -5.51 -0.95 18.95
C GLY A 12 -5.88 -0.91 17.48
N CYS A 13 -6.67 0.08 17.06
CA CYS A 13 -6.90 0.33 15.64
C CYS A 13 -5.63 0.87 14.98
N PRO A 14 -5.37 0.49 13.72
CA PRO A 14 -4.19 0.93 13.01
C PRO A 14 -4.24 2.45 12.80
N THR A 15 -3.08 3.07 12.89
CA THR A 15 -2.90 4.52 13.06
C THR A 15 -2.28 5.19 11.84
N ASN A 16 -1.81 4.40 10.89
CA ASN A 16 -1.25 4.84 9.62
C ASN A 16 -1.93 4.02 8.51
N THR A 17 -3.21 4.32 8.30
CA THR A 17 -4.03 3.58 7.35
C THR A 17 -4.07 4.24 5.99
N ASP A 18 -3.67 5.50 5.82
CA ASP A 18 -3.67 6.15 4.52
C ASP A 18 -2.73 5.43 3.53
N PRO A 19 -3.15 5.21 2.27
CA PRO A 19 -4.39 5.69 1.62
C PRO A 19 -5.63 4.80 1.81
N PHE A 20 -5.53 3.74 2.62
CA PHE A 20 -6.55 2.72 2.78
C PHE A 20 -7.71 3.14 3.69
N LYS A 21 -8.93 3.12 3.14
CA LYS A 21 -10.17 3.36 3.89
C LYS A 21 -10.72 2.07 4.52
N ASN A 22 -11.48 2.21 5.61
CA ASN A 22 -12.13 1.11 6.32
C ASN A 22 -11.19 -0.01 6.79
N PHE A 23 -9.92 0.31 7.03
CA PHE A 23 -8.95 -0.67 7.50
C PHE A 23 -9.23 -1.05 8.96
N GLN A 24 -9.39 -2.35 9.22
CA GLN A 24 -9.73 -2.87 10.54
C GLN A 24 -8.51 -3.54 11.20
N PRO A 25 -8.43 -3.56 12.54
CA PRO A 25 -7.33 -4.24 13.25
C PRO A 25 -7.42 -5.78 13.22
N TYR A 26 -8.33 -6.38 12.44
CA TYR A 26 -8.58 -7.81 12.46
C TYR A 26 -7.69 -8.58 11.46
N SER A 27 -7.96 -9.89 11.33
CA SER A 27 -7.18 -10.75 10.45
C SER A 27 -7.54 -10.54 8.99
N TYR A 28 -6.54 -10.42 8.13
CA TYR A 28 -6.69 -10.38 6.67
C TYR A 28 -5.98 -11.56 6.03
N TRP A 29 -6.58 -12.14 4.99
CA TRP A 29 -5.92 -13.16 4.16
C TRP A 29 -4.83 -12.50 3.30
N SER A 30 -3.63 -13.08 3.25
CA SER A 30 -2.53 -12.57 2.41
C SER A 30 -2.66 -12.90 0.93
N GLY A 31 -3.66 -13.69 0.51
CA GLY A 31 -3.71 -14.31 -0.81
C GLY A 31 -2.85 -15.57 -0.96
N THR A 32 -2.08 -15.94 0.08
CA THR A 32 -1.17 -17.08 0.06
C THR A 32 -1.82 -18.31 0.70
N THR A 33 -1.71 -19.46 0.05
CA THR A 33 -2.12 -20.76 0.61
C THR A 33 -1.00 -21.32 1.49
N TYR A 34 -1.34 -22.05 2.54
CA TYR A 34 -0.33 -22.77 3.33
C TYR A 34 -0.01 -24.12 2.68
N ASP A 35 1.22 -24.32 2.22
CA ASP A 35 1.60 -25.46 1.38
C ASP A 35 1.41 -26.82 2.04
N LYS A 36 1.63 -26.93 3.36
CA LYS A 36 1.48 -28.22 4.06
C LYS A 36 0.01 -28.63 4.20
N GLN A 37 -0.93 -27.69 4.15
CA GLN A 37 -2.36 -27.94 4.27
C GLN A 37 -3.15 -26.96 3.37
N PRO A 38 -3.46 -27.33 2.11
CA PRO A 38 -4.06 -26.41 1.13
C PRO A 38 -5.44 -25.83 1.49
N ASN A 39 -6.12 -26.40 2.50
CA ASN A 39 -7.35 -25.87 3.09
C ASN A 39 -7.11 -24.70 4.07
N MET A 40 -5.84 -24.38 4.37
CA MET A 40 -5.42 -23.26 5.20
C MET A 40 -4.82 -22.13 4.35
N ALA A 41 -4.86 -20.93 4.93
CA ALA A 41 -4.39 -19.69 4.36
C ALA A 41 -3.53 -18.94 5.38
N TRP A 42 -2.54 -18.20 4.88
CA TRP A 42 -1.75 -17.26 5.68
C TRP A 42 -2.53 -15.98 5.96
N SER A 43 -2.47 -15.49 7.18
CA SER A 43 -3.20 -14.30 7.60
C SER A 43 -2.38 -13.41 8.51
N PHE A 44 -2.66 -12.12 8.47
CA PHE A 44 -2.05 -11.10 9.32
C PHE A 44 -3.08 -10.49 10.24
N TYR A 45 -2.82 -10.48 11.55
CA TYR A 45 -3.66 -9.86 12.56
C TYR A 45 -3.09 -8.50 12.96
N PHE A 46 -3.65 -7.43 12.42
CA PHE A 46 -3.06 -6.09 12.54
C PHE A 46 -3.13 -5.49 13.93
N ARG A 47 -4.04 -5.95 14.81
CA ARG A 47 -4.12 -5.47 16.20
C ARG A 47 -2.84 -5.73 16.99
N LEU A 48 -2.20 -6.87 16.75
CA LEU A 48 -0.99 -7.30 17.47
C LEU A 48 0.23 -7.44 16.56
N GLY A 49 0.05 -7.34 15.24
CA GLY A 49 1.13 -7.45 14.26
C GLY A 49 1.64 -8.88 14.04
N ASN A 50 0.91 -9.91 14.48
CA ASN A 50 1.33 -11.29 14.30
C ASN A 50 0.75 -11.91 13.02
N GLN A 51 1.46 -12.91 12.50
CA GLN A 51 1.02 -13.74 11.39
C GLN A 51 0.57 -15.12 11.91
N SER A 52 -0.44 -15.72 11.29
CA SER A 52 -0.92 -17.07 11.60
C SER A 52 -1.47 -17.76 10.35
N THR A 53 -1.58 -19.08 10.40
CA THR A 53 -2.39 -19.85 9.46
C THR A 53 -3.80 -20.11 10.04
N GLY A 54 -4.74 -20.43 9.16
CA GLY A 54 -6.09 -20.88 9.56
C GLY A 54 -6.96 -21.24 8.36
N ARG A 55 -8.12 -21.84 8.60
CA ARG A 55 -8.97 -22.41 7.54
C ARG A 55 -9.50 -21.34 6.59
N LYS A 56 -9.41 -21.59 5.28
CA LYS A 56 -9.99 -20.73 4.23
C LYS A 56 -11.50 -20.55 4.35
N THR A 57 -12.19 -21.53 4.93
CA THR A 57 -13.65 -21.55 5.07
C THR A 57 -14.17 -20.97 6.38
N SER A 58 -13.31 -20.30 7.16
CA SER A 58 -13.70 -19.69 8.43
C SER A 58 -14.71 -18.57 8.20
N LYS A 59 -15.82 -18.58 8.95
CA LYS A 59 -16.87 -17.55 8.88
C LYS A 59 -16.70 -16.53 10.01
N PRO A 60 -17.27 -15.32 9.89
CA PRO A 60 -17.29 -14.34 10.98
C PRO A 60 -17.75 -14.97 12.30
N PRO A 61 -17.14 -14.60 13.45
CA PRO A 61 -16.14 -13.54 13.62
C PRO A 61 -14.69 -13.98 13.33
N TRP A 62 -14.45 -15.28 13.07
CA TRP A 62 -13.12 -15.88 12.89
C TRP A 62 -12.65 -15.92 11.43
N GLY A 63 -13.49 -15.44 10.51
CA GLY A 63 -13.18 -15.33 9.10
C GLY A 63 -12.17 -14.22 8.83
N TYR A 64 -11.51 -14.31 7.68
CA TYR A 64 -10.59 -13.27 7.25
C TYR A 64 -11.33 -12.14 6.56
N ASN A 65 -10.90 -10.91 6.85
CA ASN A 65 -11.22 -9.78 6.02
C ASN A 65 -10.45 -9.88 4.71
N VAL A 66 -11.01 -9.29 3.67
CA VAL A 66 -10.38 -9.20 2.36
C VAL A 66 -10.33 -7.73 1.98
N PHE A 67 -9.20 -7.30 1.44
CA PHE A 67 -9.03 -5.95 0.96
C PHE A 67 -9.28 -5.93 -0.55
N ALA A 68 -10.33 -5.25 -0.99
CA ALA A 68 -10.58 -5.07 -2.41
C ALA A 68 -9.65 -3.96 -2.93
N VAL A 69 -8.77 -4.30 -3.86
CA VAL A 69 -7.97 -3.30 -4.58
C VAL A 69 -8.88 -2.68 -5.64
N ARG A 70 -9.24 -1.41 -5.48
CA ARG A 70 -9.97 -0.63 -6.50
C ARG A 70 -9.00 0.37 -7.12
N ASP A 71 -9.01 0.46 -8.44
CA ASP A 71 -8.30 1.54 -9.13
C ASP A 71 -8.90 2.89 -8.70
N GLY A 72 -8.06 3.80 -8.22
CA GLY A 72 -8.45 5.16 -7.84
C GLY A 72 -8.76 5.42 -6.36
N ASP A 73 -8.59 4.45 -5.44
CA ASP A 73 -8.64 4.71 -3.98
C ASP A 73 -7.26 5.06 -3.38
N SER A 74 -6.25 5.27 -4.22
CA SER A 74 -4.98 5.87 -3.83
C SER A 74 -4.95 7.33 -4.27
N THR A 75 -4.48 8.22 -3.40
CA THR A 75 -4.20 9.60 -3.80
C THR A 75 -3.17 9.60 -4.93
N PRO A 76 -3.43 10.27 -6.06
CA PRO A 76 -2.45 10.40 -7.13
C PRO A 76 -1.15 10.96 -6.54
N VAL A 77 -0.05 10.21 -6.69
CA VAL A 77 1.26 10.72 -6.29
C VAL A 77 1.60 11.86 -7.25
N PRO A 78 2.00 13.05 -6.76
CA PRO A 78 2.41 14.16 -7.62
C PRO A 78 3.45 13.68 -8.64
N GLU A 79 3.31 14.09 -9.90
CA GLU A 79 4.25 13.70 -10.94
C GLU A 79 5.69 14.00 -10.51
N PRO A 80 6.60 13.02 -10.60
CA PRO A 80 7.94 13.20 -10.06
C PRO A 80 8.69 14.31 -10.82
N ALA A 81 9.46 15.11 -10.07
CA ALA A 81 10.33 16.16 -10.61
C ALA A 81 11.34 15.67 -11.66
N THR A 82 11.45 14.35 -11.83
CA THR A 82 12.21 13.69 -12.89
C THR A 82 11.75 14.08 -14.29
N LEU A 83 10.46 14.32 -14.53
CA LEU A 83 9.96 14.78 -15.83
C LEU A 83 10.44 16.20 -16.13
N LEU A 84 10.45 17.06 -15.12
CA LEU A 84 10.95 18.43 -15.21
C LEU A 84 12.46 18.44 -15.46
N LEU A 85 13.21 17.62 -14.73
CA LEU A 85 14.66 17.45 -14.88
C LEU A 85 15.04 16.85 -16.24
N LEU A 86 14.29 15.84 -16.70
CA LEU A 86 14.49 15.23 -18.01
C LEU A 86 14.21 16.26 -19.11
N GLY A 87 13.11 17.01 -19.00
CA GLY A 87 12.77 18.09 -19.91
C GLY A 87 13.85 19.17 -19.96
N SER A 88 14.29 19.68 -18.80
CA SER A 88 15.33 20.71 -18.74
C SER A 88 16.69 20.21 -19.24
N GLY A 89 17.04 18.95 -18.96
CA GLY A 89 18.25 18.30 -19.48
C GLY A 89 18.26 18.20 -21.00
N LEU A 90 17.15 17.77 -21.61
CA LEU A 90 17.01 17.68 -23.06
C LEU A 90 17.07 19.06 -23.73
N VAL A 91 16.44 20.07 -23.14
CA VAL A 91 16.53 21.45 -23.60
C VAL A 91 17.98 21.96 -23.54
N GLY A 92 18.66 21.72 -22.41
CA GLY A 92 20.08 22.09 -22.24
C GLY A 92 20.99 21.46 -23.30
N LEU A 93 20.82 20.17 -23.58
CA LEU A 93 21.57 19.46 -24.62
C LEU A 93 21.29 20.02 -26.03
N ALA A 94 20.05 20.37 -26.33
CA ALA A 94 19.69 20.97 -27.62
C ALA A 94 20.38 22.33 -27.83
N PHE A 95 20.45 23.16 -26.78
CA PHE A 95 21.17 24.44 -26.83
C PHE A 95 22.69 24.24 -26.99
N ALA A 96 23.29 23.32 -26.23
CA ALA A 96 24.71 23.00 -26.36
C ALA A 96 25.07 22.57 -27.79
N ARG A 97 24.26 21.70 -28.40
CA ARG A 97 24.46 21.24 -29.79
C ARG A 97 24.40 22.36 -30.82
N ARG A 98 23.52 23.35 -30.64
CA ARG A 98 23.40 24.51 -31.54
C ARG A 98 24.63 25.43 -31.46
N LYS A 99 25.20 25.61 -30.27
CA LYS A 99 26.40 26.45 -30.08
C LYS A 99 27.63 25.81 -30.74
N MET A 100 27.79 24.50 -30.62
CA MET A 100 28.93 23.77 -31.21
C MET A 100 28.92 23.72 -32.75
N LYS A 101 27.76 23.87 -33.40
CA LYS A 101 27.65 23.92 -34.88
C LYS A 101 27.90 25.32 -35.47
N LYS A 102 27.95 26.37 -34.65
CA LYS A 102 28.17 27.76 -35.08
C LYS A 102 29.61 28.24 -34.87
N SER A 103 30.47 27.39 -34.30
CA SER A 103 31.92 27.58 -34.20
C SER A 103 32.63 26.65 -35.17
#